data_AF-A0A9N9IHL8-F1
#
_entry.id   AF-A0A9N9IHL8-F1
#
_cell.length_a   1.000
_cell.length_b   1.000
_cell.length_c   1.000
_cell.angle_alpha   90.00
_cell.angle_beta   90.00
_cell.angle_gamma   90.00
#
_symmetry.space_group_name_H-M   'P 1'
#
loop_
_entity.id
_entity.type
_entity.pdbx_description
1 polymer ?
#
loop_
_entity_poly.entity_id
_entity_poly.type
_entity_poly.pdbx_seq_one_letter_code
_entity_poly.pdbx_strand_id
1 'polypeptide(L)'
;FPHKKDEGWWIVFGDDSKNTLLGIKRITLNKVLNVKLDFTCPLEAGEHSLKLYVMSDSYMGCDLEYDIEINVVEGGDDSDDEEEGEEGAQNE
;
A
#
# COMPACT_ATOMS: atom_id res chain seq x y z
N PHE A 1 -25.68 -11.30 -11.72
CA PHE A 1 -27.12 -11.41 -12.03
C PHE A 1 -27.25 -11.99 -13.43
N PRO A 2 -28.07 -13.02 -13.69
CA PRO A 2 -29.05 -13.67 -12.81
C PRO A 2 -28.46 -14.79 -11.93
N HIS A 3 -27.18 -15.13 -12.09
CA HIS A 3 -26.55 -16.22 -11.33
C HIS A 3 -26.11 -15.81 -9.93
N LYS A 4 -26.04 -16.79 -9.03
CA LYS A 4 -25.41 -16.66 -7.71
C LYS A 4 -23.98 -16.14 -7.91
N LYS A 5 -23.63 -15.10 -7.15
CA LYS A 5 -22.35 -14.42 -7.22
C LYS A 5 -21.80 -14.32 -5.80
N ASP A 6 -20.53 -14.67 -5.64
CA ASP A 6 -19.80 -14.34 -4.42
C ASP A 6 -19.34 -12.89 -4.50
N GLU A 7 -19.48 -12.18 -3.38
CA GLU A 7 -19.16 -10.77 -3.29
C GLU A 7 -17.66 -10.53 -3.55
N GLY A 8 -17.36 -9.72 -4.56
CA GLY A 8 -16.01 -9.31 -4.90
C GLY A 8 -15.77 -7.86 -4.46
N TRP A 9 -14.57 -7.62 -3.95
CA TRP A 9 -14.09 -6.27 -3.63
C TRP A 9 -12.82 -5.98 -4.40
N TRP A 10 -12.68 -4.75 -4.85
CA TRP A 10 -11.47 -4.20 -5.43
C TRP A 10 -10.80 -3.29 -4.43
N ILE A 11 -9.54 -3.59 -4.12
CA ILE A 11 -8.65 -2.69 -3.40
C ILE A 11 -7.78 -2.02 -4.46
N VAL A 12 -7.92 -0.70 -4.60
CA VAL A 12 -7.22 0.10 -5.61
C VAL A 12 -6.40 1.16 -4.89
N PHE A 13 -5.15 1.31 -5.28
CA PHE A 13 -4.23 2.29 -4.74
C PHE A 13 -3.65 3.12 -5.89
N GLY A 14 -3.64 4.44 -5.77
CA GLY A 14 -3.23 5.32 -6.86
C GLY A 14 -3.15 6.80 -6.49
N ASP A 15 -2.77 7.61 -7.47
CA ASP A 15 -2.75 9.07 -7.41
C ASP A 15 -3.90 9.61 -8.27
N ASP A 16 -4.89 10.22 -7.62
CA ASP A 16 -6.07 10.79 -8.29
C ASP A 16 -5.74 12.08 -9.04
N SER A 17 -4.78 12.86 -8.54
CA SER A 17 -4.36 14.12 -9.18
C SER A 17 -3.68 13.86 -10.54
N LYS A 18 -2.91 12.76 -10.63
CA LYS A 18 -2.28 12.27 -11.86
C LYS A 18 -3.12 11.23 -12.60
N ASN A 19 -4.30 10.86 -12.08
CA ASN A 19 -5.14 9.78 -12.58
C ASN A 19 -4.34 8.49 -12.88
N THR A 20 -3.46 8.11 -11.96
CA THR A 20 -2.51 7.00 -12.11
C THR A 20 -2.79 5.89 -11.10
N LEU A 21 -2.96 4.67 -11.58
CA LEU A 21 -3.14 3.49 -10.75
C LEU A 21 -1.78 2.86 -10.40
N LEU A 22 -1.46 2.80 -9.11
CA LEU A 22 -0.19 2.25 -8.60
C LEU A 22 -0.31 0.76 -8.25
N GLY A 23 -1.48 0.33 -7.80
CA GLY A 23 -1.73 -1.08 -7.51
C GLY A 23 -3.22 -1.41 -7.44
N ILE A 24 -3.55 -2.65 -7.77
CA ILE A 24 -4.92 -3.16 -7.73
C ILE A 24 -4.95 -4.62 -7.33
N LYS A 25 -5.90 -4.98 -6.47
CA LYS A 25 -6.12 -6.36 -6.05
C LYS A 25 -7.60 -6.65 -5.88
N ARG A 26 -8.06 -7.73 -6.51
CA ARG A 26 -9.42 -8.26 -6.29
C ARG A 26 -9.39 -9.28 -5.16
N ILE A 27 -10.34 -9.16 -4.24
CA ILE A 27 -10.53 -10.09 -3.13
C ILE A 27 -11.98 -10.56 -3.05
N THR A 28 -12.18 -11.68 -2.35
CA THR A 28 -13.49 -12.12 -1.87
C THR A 28 -13.42 -12.08 -0.35
N LEU A 29 -14.30 -11.30 0.28
CA LEU A 29 -14.34 -11.15 1.73
C LEU A 29 -15.37 -12.13 2.30
N ASN A 30 -15.01 -12.86 3.35
CA ASN A 30 -15.96 -13.72 4.07
C ASN A 30 -16.38 -13.11 5.43
N LYS A 31 -15.40 -12.76 6.28
CA LYS A 31 -15.63 -12.03 7.54
C LYS A 31 -14.59 -10.95 7.77
N VAL A 32 -13.33 -11.36 7.89
CA VAL A 32 -12.17 -10.49 8.06
C VAL A 32 -11.05 -11.05 7.19
N LEU A 33 -10.32 -10.18 6.50
CA LEU A 33 -9.20 -10.56 5.65
C LEU A 33 -8.09 -9.53 5.79
N ASN A 34 -6.87 -9.98 6.02
CA ASN A 34 -5.67 -9.14 5.92
C ASN A 34 -5.15 -9.23 4.49
N VAL A 35 -5.01 -8.08 3.83
CA VAL A 35 -4.59 -8.01 2.43
C VAL A 35 -3.31 -7.18 2.33
N LYS A 36 -2.27 -7.79 1.76
CA LYS A 36 -1.08 -7.09 1.32
C LYS A 36 -1.23 -6.70 -0.15
N LEU A 37 -0.95 -5.43 -0.46
CA LEU A 37 -0.89 -4.87 -1.81
C LEU A 37 0.48 -4.20 -1.95
N ASP A 38 1.28 -4.71 -2.88
CA ASP A 38 2.59 -4.17 -3.21
C ASP A 38 2.44 -3.21 -4.39
N PHE A 39 3.17 -2.09 -4.34
CA PHE A 39 3.23 -1.11 -5.42
C PHE A 39 4.65 -0.54 -5.51
N THR A 40 5.00 0.03 -6.66
CA THR A 40 6.27 0.73 -6.84
C THR A 40 6.09 2.20 -6.51
N CYS A 41 6.98 2.75 -5.69
CA CYS A 41 6.97 4.18 -5.38
C CYS A 41 7.10 5.04 -6.66
N PRO A 42 6.47 6.24 -6.68
CA PRO A 42 6.74 7.24 -7.70
C PRO A 42 8.24 7.52 -7.84
N LEU A 43 8.69 7.83 -9.07
CA LEU A 43 10.10 8.15 -9.35
C LEU A 43 10.55 9.49 -8.76
N GLU A 44 9.59 10.40 -8.55
CA GLU A 44 9.83 11.72 -8.00
C GLU A 44 9.93 11.62 -6.48
N ALA A 45 11.02 12.12 -5.89
CA ALA A 45 11.10 12.28 -4.45
C ALA A 45 10.23 13.45 -3.97
N GLY A 46 9.78 13.36 -2.72
CA GLY A 46 8.94 14.34 -2.06
C GLY A 46 7.64 13.75 -1.51
N GLU A 47 6.76 14.64 -1.07
CA GLU A 47 5.45 14.30 -0.54
C GLU A 47 4.46 14.00 -1.69
N HIS A 48 3.79 12.85 -1.62
CA HIS A 48 2.76 12.44 -2.56
C HIS A 48 1.47 12.17 -1.80
N SER A 49 0.39 12.82 -2.22
CA SER A 49 -0.97 12.54 -1.75
C SER A 49 -1.59 11.47 -2.64
N LEU A 50 -1.73 10.26 -2.10
CA LEU A 50 -2.30 9.10 -2.76
C LEU A 50 -3.67 8.77 -2.18
N LYS A 51 -4.41 7.90 -2.88
CA LYS A 51 -5.73 7.43 -2.45
C LYS A 51 -5.82 5.92 -2.48
N LEU A 52 -6.48 5.38 -1.46
CA LEU A 52 -6.90 3.99 -1.36
C LEU A 52 -8.42 3.90 -1.52
N TYR A 53 -8.86 3.16 -2.52
CA TYR A 53 -10.25 2.86 -2.76
C TYR A 53 -10.54 1.40 -2.44
N VAL A 54 -11.64 1.14 -1.74
CA VAL A 54 -12.20 -0.19 -1.54
C VAL A 54 -13.58 -0.19 -2.18
N MET A 55 -13.70 -0.81 -3.36
CA MET A 55 -14.91 -0.76 -4.17
C MET A 55 -15.60 -2.12 -4.21
N SER A 56 -16.92 -2.14 -3.96
CA SER A 56 -17.73 -3.34 -4.08
C SER A 56 -18.13 -3.56 -5.54
N ASP A 57 -18.02 -4.80 -6.02
CA ASP A 57 -18.50 -5.17 -7.36
C ASP A 57 -19.98 -5.62 -7.36
N SER A 58 -20.63 -5.57 -6.20
CA SER A 58 -21.94 -6.20 -5.97
C SER A 58 -22.93 -5.30 -5.22
N TYR A 59 -22.45 -4.31 -4.45
CA TYR A 59 -23.30 -3.40 -3.68
C TYR A 59 -22.96 -1.95 -3.98
N MET A 60 -23.98 -1.12 -4.15
CA MET A 60 -23.81 0.33 -4.33
C MET A 60 -23.78 1.03 -2.98
N GLY A 61 -22.94 2.06 -2.84
CA GLY A 61 -22.87 2.90 -1.64
C GLY A 61 -22.09 2.28 -0.47
N CYS A 62 -21.35 1.19 -0.73
CA CYS A 62 -20.43 0.58 0.23
C CYS A 62 -18.96 0.83 -0.11
N ASP A 63 -18.70 1.67 -1.12
CA ASP A 63 -17.35 2.04 -1.52
C ASP A 63 -16.72 2.96 -0.47
N LEU A 64 -15.43 2.77 -0.22
CA LEU A 64 -14.65 3.56 0.72
C LEU A 64 -13.49 4.22 0.01
N GLU A 65 -13.19 5.45 0.41
CA GLU A 65 -12.06 6.24 -0.09
C GLU A 65 -11.26 6.76 1.11
N TYR A 66 -9.94 6.63 1.04
CA TYR A 66 -9.02 7.11 2.06
C TYR A 66 -7.86 7.86 1.43
N ASP A 67 -7.57 9.05 1.95
CA ASP A 67 -6.38 9.82 1.61
C ASP A 67 -5.17 9.28 2.39
N ILE A 68 -4.05 9.11 1.68
CA ILE A 68 -2.81 8.58 2.20
C ILE A 68 -1.67 9.49 1.75
N GLU A 69 -0.96 10.09 2.70
CA GLU A 69 0.22 10.88 2.43
C GLU A 69 1.47 10.01 2.60
N ILE A 70 2.31 9.95 1.56
CA ILE A 70 3.62 9.28 1.62
C ILE A 70 4.73 10.27 1.30
N ASN A 71 5.86 10.14 1.98
CA ASN A 71 7.07 10.88 1.63
C ASN A 71 8.09 9.92 1.00
N VAL A 72 8.37 10.12 -0.30
CA VAL A 72 9.35 9.33 -1.04
C VAL A 72 10.70 10.03 -0.91
N VAL A 73 11.68 9.36 -0.33
CA VAL A 73 13.06 9.85 -0.28
C VAL A 73 13.84 9.35 -1.50
N GLU A 74 14.74 10.18 -2.05
CA GLU A 74 15.69 9.70 -3.06
C GLU A 74 16.50 8.57 -2.45
N GLY A 75 16.75 7.52 -3.23
CA GLY A 75 17.65 6.45 -2.81
C GLY A 75 19.03 7.04 -2.60
N GLY A 76 19.37 7.31 -1.35
CA GLY A 76 20.76 7.54 -0.96
C GLY A 76 21.53 6.27 -1.32
N ASP A 77 22.72 6.44 -1.89
CA ASP A 77 23.69 5.37 -2.00
C ASP A 77 23.92 4.86 -0.57
N ASP A 78 23.29 3.74 -0.20
CA ASP A 78 23.58 3.02 1.05
C ASP A 78 25.01 2.50 0.90
N SER A 79 25.97 3.40 1.12
CA SER A 79 27.34 3.05 1.43
C SER A 79 27.28 2.44 2.83
N ASP A 80 27.44 1.13 2.89
CA ASP A 80 27.51 0.34 4.12
C ASP A 80 28.44 0.98 5.16
N ASP A 81 27.88 1.76 6.10
CA ASP A 81 28.58 2.10 7.35
C ASP A 81 28.33 0.95 8.34
N GLU A 82 29.09 -0.13 8.16
CA GLU A 82 29.30 -1.16 9.18
C GLU A 82 30.00 -0.51 10.39
N GLU A 83 29.23 -0.03 11.37
CA GLU A 83 29.79 0.27 12.70
C GLU A 83 30.06 -1.05 13.45
N GLU A 84 31.28 -1.58 13.32
CA GLU A 84 31.83 -2.58 14.24
C GLU A 84 32.02 -1.96 15.63
N GLY A 85 31.09 -2.24 16.55
CA GLY A 85 31.21 -1.94 17.97
C GLY A 85 31.91 -3.07 18.73
N GLU A 86 33.16 -2.85 19.11
CA GLU A 86 34.08 -3.74 19.82
C GLU A 86 33.51 -4.43 21.09
N GLU A 87 33.92 -5.69 21.29
CA GLU A 87 33.74 -6.47 22.51
C GLU A 87 34.43 -5.83 23.73
N GLY A 88 33.65 -5.55 24.78
CA GLY A 88 34.15 -5.18 26.10
C GLY A 88 33.68 -6.14 27.18
N ALA A 89 34.35 -7.29 27.31
CA ALA A 89 34.19 -8.16 28.47
C ALA A 89 34.78 -7.50 29.73
N GLN A 90 33.98 -7.23 30.75
CA GLN A 90 34.47 -7.04 32.12
C GLN A 90 33.54 -7.71 33.13
N ASN A 91 34.13 -8.66 33.87
CA ASN A 91 33.59 -9.38 35.01
C ASN A 91 33.24 -8.43 36.16
N GLU A 92 32.17 -8.74 36.90
CA GLU A 92 32.19 -8.87 38.37
C GLU A 92 31.08 -9.81 38.86
#